data_AF-A0AAP0F572-F1
#
_entry.id   AF-A0AAP0F572-F1
#
_cell.length_a   1.000
_cell.length_b   1.000
_cell.length_c   1.000
_cell.angle_alpha   90.00
_cell.angle_beta   90.00
_cell.angle_gamma   90.00
#
_symmetry.space_group_name_H-M   'P 1'
#
loop_
_entity.id
_entity.type
_entity.pdbx_description
1 polymer ?
#
loop_
_entity_poly.entity_id
_entity_poly.type
_entity_poly.pdbx_seq_one_letter_code
_entity_poly.pdbx_strand_id
1 'polypeptide(L)'
;MKQRGFRGVLDAIRHKLERSNSKTKGKGTGSFGKRRNKTHTLCVRCGRRSFHLQKSRCAACGYPASRIRKYNWSVKAIRRKTTGSGRMRYLRHVPRRFKSNFREGTEAAPRKKSAAAN
;
A
#
# COMPACT_ATOMS: atom_id res chain seq x y z
N MET A 1 30.52 42.67 -48.19
CA MET A 1 29.24 43.03 -47.51
C MET A 1 28.30 41.83 -47.56
N LYS A 2 27.53 41.58 -46.49
CA LYS A 2 26.53 40.48 -46.29
C LYS A 2 27.22 39.11 -46.07
N GLN A 3 27.02 38.30 -45.01
CA GLN A 3 25.90 38.10 -44.09
C GLN A 3 26.37 37.52 -42.72
N ARG A 4 26.83 38.36 -41.76
CA ARG A 4 27.17 37.89 -40.39
C ARG A 4 26.19 38.42 -39.33
N GLY A 5 24.89 38.43 -39.62
CA GLY A 5 23.88 39.09 -38.77
C GLY A 5 22.72 38.24 -38.25
N PHE A 6 22.49 37.02 -38.75
CA PHE A 6 21.26 36.27 -38.43
C PHE A 6 21.40 35.19 -37.34
N ARG A 7 22.62 34.71 -37.04
CA ARG A 7 22.83 33.63 -36.06
C ARG A 7 22.63 34.10 -34.61
N GLY A 8 23.10 35.32 -34.28
CA GLY A 8 23.04 35.86 -32.92
C GLY A 8 21.62 36.26 -32.46
N VAL A 9 20.76 36.69 -33.37
CA VAL A 9 19.36 37.05 -33.03
C VAL A 9 18.54 35.79 -32.72
N LEU A 10 18.75 34.70 -33.47
CA LEU A 10 18.10 33.41 -33.23
C LEU A 10 18.57 32.74 -31.92
N ASP A 11 19.87 32.84 -31.60
CA ASP A 11 20.40 32.32 -30.32
C ASP A 11 19.97 33.18 -29.12
N ALA A 12 19.82 34.51 -29.29
CA ALA A 12 19.27 35.39 -28.26
C ALA A 12 17.77 35.14 -28.01
N ILE A 13 16.97 34.85 -29.06
CA ILE A 13 15.56 34.45 -28.93
C ILE A 13 15.44 33.10 -28.22
N ARG A 14 16.31 32.12 -28.54
CA ARG A 14 16.37 30.82 -27.86
C ARG A 14 16.70 30.96 -26.37
N HIS A 15 17.68 31.78 -26.00
CA HIS A 15 17.99 32.06 -24.60
C HIS A 15 16.89 32.84 -23.84
N LYS A 16 16.14 33.72 -24.52
CA LYS A 16 15.00 34.44 -23.94
C LYS A 16 13.80 33.50 -23.67
N LEU A 17 13.56 32.55 -24.58
CA LEU A 17 12.56 31.48 -24.43
C LEU A 17 12.96 30.41 -23.39
N GLU A 18 14.26 30.12 -23.25
CA GLU A 18 14.76 29.21 -22.20
C GLU A 18 14.75 29.86 -20.80
N ARG A 19 15.04 31.17 -20.69
CA ARG A 19 14.96 31.91 -19.42
C ARG A 19 13.52 32.05 -18.91
N SER A 20 12.54 32.27 -19.77
CA SER A 20 11.12 32.35 -19.35
C SER A 20 10.56 31.01 -18.85
N ASN A 21 11.07 29.89 -19.36
CA ASN A 21 10.65 28.54 -18.96
C ASN A 21 11.30 28.04 -17.64
N SER A 22 12.31 28.76 -17.13
CA SER A 22 13.00 28.44 -15.87
C SER A 22 12.34 29.03 -14.62
N LYS A 23 11.56 30.12 -14.79
CA LYS A 23 10.95 30.89 -13.68
C LYS A 23 9.82 30.18 -12.94
N THR A 24 9.29 29.09 -13.50
CA THR A 24 8.16 28.31 -12.93
C THR A 24 8.60 27.01 -12.24
N LYS A 25 9.89 26.66 -12.22
CA LYS A 25 10.42 25.51 -11.45
C LYS A 25 10.77 25.92 -10.02
N GLY A 26 9.78 26.37 -9.26
CA GLY A 26 9.89 26.53 -7.81
C GLY A 26 9.70 25.21 -7.06
N LYS A 27 10.19 25.11 -5.81
CA LYS A 27 10.03 23.92 -4.92
C LYS A 27 8.55 23.62 -4.57
N GLY A 28 7.66 24.59 -4.77
CA GLY A 28 6.22 24.51 -4.47
C GLY A 28 5.38 24.22 -5.71
N THR A 29 4.38 25.07 -5.97
CA THR A 29 3.27 24.87 -6.91
C THR A 29 3.69 24.37 -8.30
N GLY A 30 4.69 24.98 -8.94
CA GLY A 30 5.16 24.56 -10.26
C GLY A 30 5.80 23.17 -10.32
N SER A 31 6.33 22.66 -9.21
CA SER A 31 6.84 21.28 -9.10
C SER A 31 5.73 20.25 -8.87
N PHE A 32 4.67 20.61 -8.14
CA PHE A 32 3.54 19.70 -7.85
C PHE A 32 2.77 19.32 -9.13
N GLY A 33 2.60 20.25 -10.07
CA GLY A 33 1.94 19.97 -11.36
C GLY A 33 2.64 18.88 -12.20
N LYS A 34 3.91 18.59 -11.93
CA LYS A 34 4.70 17.59 -12.67
C LYS A 34 4.65 16.18 -12.05
N ARG A 35 3.94 15.96 -10.95
CA ARG A 35 3.91 14.68 -10.19
C ARG A 35 2.98 13.61 -10.79
N ARG A 36 3.15 13.34 -12.09
CA ARG A 36 2.37 12.31 -12.83
C ARG A 36 2.88 10.88 -12.63
N ASN A 37 4.18 10.70 -12.43
CA ASN A 37 4.80 9.38 -12.23
C ASN A 37 4.47 8.82 -10.83
N LYS A 38 4.18 7.52 -10.74
CA LYS A 38 3.82 6.85 -9.48
C LYS A 38 4.96 5.96 -9.02
N THR A 39 5.42 6.19 -7.80
CA THR A 39 6.44 5.35 -7.15
C THR A 39 5.79 4.18 -6.40
N HIS A 40 4.67 4.44 -5.71
CA HIS A 40 3.97 3.45 -4.87
C HIS A 40 2.59 3.06 -5.42
N THR A 41 2.36 1.76 -5.59
CA THR A 41 1.08 1.17 -5.98
C THR A 41 0.55 0.22 -4.88
N LEU A 42 -0.63 -0.36 -5.08
CA LEU A 42 -1.23 -1.32 -4.15
C LEU A 42 -0.39 -2.61 -4.07
N CYS A 43 -0.11 -3.05 -2.86
CA CYS A 43 0.58 -4.32 -2.62
C CYS A 43 -0.42 -5.47 -2.48
N VAL A 44 -0.21 -6.55 -3.24
CA VAL A 44 -1.04 -7.76 -3.21
C VAL A 44 -1.17 -8.36 -1.81
N ARG A 45 -0.08 -8.44 -1.05
CA ARG A 45 -0.08 -9.09 0.27
C ARG A 45 -0.82 -8.29 1.35
N CYS A 46 -0.65 -6.97 1.39
CA CYS A 46 -1.15 -6.16 2.51
C CYS A 46 -2.23 -5.14 2.15
N GLY A 47 -2.61 -5.03 0.86
CA GLY A 47 -3.65 -4.11 0.39
C GLY A 47 -3.33 -2.62 0.55
N ARG A 48 -2.10 -2.26 0.92
CA ARG A 48 -1.68 -0.87 1.12
C ARG A 48 -0.99 -0.33 -0.12
N ARG A 49 -1.17 0.97 -0.41
CA ARG A 49 -0.41 1.70 -1.44
C ARG A 49 1.03 1.94 -0.96
N SER A 50 1.84 0.90 -1.01
CA SER A 50 3.22 0.92 -0.49
C SER A 50 4.17 0.05 -1.31
N PHE A 51 3.70 -0.55 -2.41
CA PHE A 51 4.55 -1.32 -3.29
C PHE A 51 5.35 -0.38 -4.19
N HIS A 52 6.67 -0.34 -4.02
CA HIS A 52 7.52 0.49 -4.86
C HIS A 52 7.74 -0.19 -6.21
N LEU A 53 7.30 0.43 -7.30
CA LEU A 53 7.25 -0.20 -8.63
C LEU A 53 8.65 -0.49 -9.18
N GLN A 54 9.53 0.52 -9.23
CA GLN A 54 10.88 0.36 -9.77
C GLN A 54 11.78 -0.60 -8.96
N LYS A 55 11.63 -0.62 -7.63
CA LYS A 55 12.44 -1.45 -6.72
C LYS A 55 11.77 -2.79 -6.40
N SER A 56 10.61 -3.04 -6.98
CA SER A 56 9.78 -4.23 -6.75
C SER A 56 9.68 -4.64 -5.27
N ARG A 57 9.49 -3.67 -4.36
CA ARG A 57 9.50 -3.92 -2.91
C ARG A 57 8.44 -3.14 -2.16
N CYS A 58 7.70 -3.83 -1.29
CA CYS A 58 6.70 -3.19 -0.45
C CYS A 58 7.33 -2.58 0.80
N ALA A 59 7.18 -1.26 0.94
CA ALA A 59 7.61 -0.52 2.12
C ALA A 59 6.78 -0.86 3.37
N ALA A 60 5.60 -1.47 3.25
CA ALA A 60 4.78 -1.83 4.42
C ALA A 60 5.08 -3.25 4.93
N CYS A 61 4.97 -4.27 4.08
CA CYS A 61 5.05 -5.68 4.46
C CYS A 61 6.30 -6.41 3.98
N GLY A 62 7.11 -5.79 3.10
CA GLY A 62 8.34 -6.40 2.60
C GLY A 62 8.19 -7.32 1.38
N TYR A 63 6.99 -7.48 0.82
CA TYR A 63 6.78 -8.24 -0.44
C TYR A 63 7.82 -7.82 -1.50
N PRO A 64 8.53 -8.74 -2.19
CA PRO A 64 8.29 -10.19 -2.29
C PRO A 64 8.84 -11.07 -1.16
N ALA A 65 9.60 -10.54 -0.20
CA ALA A 65 10.24 -11.34 0.85
C ALA A 65 9.27 -12.29 1.56
N SER A 66 9.70 -13.50 1.89
CA SER A 66 8.86 -14.52 2.54
C SER A 66 8.33 -14.04 3.90
N ARG A 67 9.22 -13.48 4.72
CA ARG A 67 8.88 -12.94 6.05
C ARG A 67 8.19 -11.58 5.95
N ILE A 68 7.19 -11.37 6.79
CA ILE A 68 6.57 -10.05 6.94
C ILE A 68 7.54 -9.10 7.64
N ARG A 69 7.78 -7.94 7.02
CA ARG A 69 8.60 -6.86 7.59
C ARG A 69 8.01 -6.35 8.91
N LYS A 70 8.78 -6.46 10.00
CA LYS A 70 8.48 -5.95 11.34
C LYS A 70 9.71 -5.23 11.90
N TYR A 71 9.50 -4.16 12.67
CA TYR A 71 10.55 -3.49 13.43
C TYR A 71 10.07 -3.25 14.84
N ASN A 72 10.91 -3.57 15.82
CA ASN A 72 10.57 -3.48 17.24
C ASN A 72 10.38 -2.04 17.70
N TRP A 73 11.09 -1.09 17.08
CA TRP A 73 10.91 0.34 17.34
C TRP A 73 9.55 0.89 16.89
N SER A 74 8.78 0.15 16.08
CA SER A 74 7.49 0.61 15.55
C SER A 74 6.30 -0.14 16.17
N VAL A 75 6.08 0.05 17.47
CA VAL A 75 5.05 -0.65 18.27
C VAL A 75 3.65 -0.50 17.65
N LYS A 76 3.26 0.72 17.26
CA LYS A 76 1.95 0.99 16.63
C LYS A 76 1.78 0.28 15.29
N ALA A 77 2.86 0.12 14.52
CA ALA A 77 2.81 -0.58 13.23
C ALA A 77 2.66 -2.09 13.41
N ILE A 78 3.28 -2.65 14.45
CA ILE A 78 3.09 -4.05 14.85
C ILE A 78 1.61 -4.29 15.20
N ARG A 79 1.04 -3.51 16.12
CA ARG A 79 -0.36 -3.66 16.58
C ARG A 79 -1.41 -3.64 15.46
N ARG A 80 -1.18 -2.86 14.39
CA ARG A 80 -2.10 -2.76 13.25
C ARG A 80 -2.14 -4.01 12.35
N LYS A 81 -1.25 -4.98 12.56
CA LYS A 81 -1.07 -6.17 11.69
C LYS A 81 -1.01 -7.49 12.46
N THR A 82 -1.02 -7.45 13.79
CA THR A 82 -0.95 -8.65 14.62
C THR A 82 -2.17 -9.53 14.42
N THR A 83 -2.03 -10.80 14.74
CA THR A 83 -3.15 -11.74 14.87
C THR A 83 -4.24 -11.11 15.75
N GLY A 84 -5.51 -11.19 15.34
CA GLY A 84 -6.61 -10.48 16.01
C GLY A 84 -7.33 -9.48 15.11
N SER A 85 -6.60 -8.75 14.26
CA SER A 85 -7.15 -7.58 13.54
C SER A 85 -7.95 -7.91 12.27
N GLY A 86 -8.24 -9.17 12.00
CA GLY A 86 -8.84 -9.63 10.74
C GLY A 86 -9.90 -10.72 10.93
N ARG A 87 -10.27 -11.37 9.83
CA ARG A 87 -11.34 -12.38 9.81
C ARG A 87 -11.05 -13.57 10.72
N MET A 88 -9.77 -13.96 10.90
CA MET A 88 -9.36 -15.08 11.75
C MET A 88 -10.19 -16.36 11.52
N ARG A 89 -10.42 -16.70 10.23
CA ARG A 89 -11.35 -17.76 9.81
C ARG A 89 -11.09 -19.09 10.53
N TYR A 90 -9.83 -19.52 10.62
CA TYR A 90 -9.48 -20.76 11.32
C TYR A 90 -9.39 -20.55 12.84
N LEU A 91 -8.57 -19.60 13.28
CA LEU A 91 -8.26 -19.38 14.70
C LEU A 91 -9.48 -19.08 15.58
N ARG A 92 -10.57 -18.49 15.05
CA ARG A 92 -11.81 -18.29 15.83
C ARG A 92 -12.53 -19.61 16.16
N HIS A 93 -12.46 -20.60 15.27
CA HIS A 93 -13.11 -21.90 15.47
C HIS A 93 -12.25 -22.86 16.29
N VAL A 94 -10.94 -22.64 16.35
CA VAL A 94 -9.99 -23.51 17.04
C VAL A 94 -10.34 -23.71 18.52
N PRO A 95 -10.56 -22.66 19.36
CA PRO A 95 -10.93 -22.86 20.77
C PRO A 95 -12.21 -23.67 20.97
N ARG A 96 -13.19 -23.52 20.07
CA ARG A 96 -14.43 -24.29 20.11
C ARG A 96 -14.18 -25.78 19.85
N ARG A 97 -13.31 -26.12 18.88
CA ARG A 97 -12.90 -27.50 18.60
C ARG A 97 -12.09 -28.11 19.74
N PHE A 98 -11.22 -27.33 20.38
CA PHE A 98 -10.48 -27.77 21.57
C PHE A 98 -11.42 -28.16 22.71
N LYS A 99 -12.47 -27.38 22.96
CA LYS A 99 -13.46 -27.70 24.02
C LYS A 99 -14.22 -29.01 23.77
N SER A 100 -14.30 -29.46 22.51
CA SER A 100 -14.92 -30.72 22.12
C SER A 100 -13.90 -31.83 21.83
N ASN A 101 -12.63 -31.68 22.27
CA ASN A 101 -11.53 -32.62 22.03
C ASN A 101 -11.40 -33.08 20.58
N PHE A 102 -11.64 -32.17 19.62
CA PHE A 102 -11.59 -32.47 18.19
C PHE A 102 -12.47 -33.65 17.74
N ARG A 103 -13.60 -33.89 18.40
CA ARG A 103 -14.60 -34.87 17.95
C ARG A 103 -15.08 -34.56 16.53
N GLU A 104 -15.11 -35.58 15.68
CA GLU A 104 -15.59 -35.52 14.30
C GLU A 104 -16.66 -36.60 14.06
N GLY A 105 -17.55 -36.41 13.08
CA GLY A 105 -18.51 -37.42 12.64
C GLY A 105 -19.69 -37.73 13.59
N THR A 106 -19.82 -37.03 14.72
CA THR A 106 -20.94 -37.24 15.65
C THR A 106 -22.02 -36.16 15.48
N GLU A 107 -23.28 -36.57 15.33
CA GLU A 107 -24.41 -35.64 15.30
C GLU A 107 -24.93 -35.33 16.70
N ALA A 108 -25.52 -34.14 16.87
CA ALA A 108 -26.15 -33.76 18.12
C ALA A 108 -27.48 -34.50 18.27
N ALA A 109 -27.75 -35.04 19.46
CA ALA A 109 -29.04 -35.66 19.74
C ALA A 109 -30.20 -34.66 19.53
N PRO A 110 -31.35 -35.11 19.00
CA PRO A 110 -32.50 -34.24 18.77
C PRO A 110 -33.03 -33.67 20.10
N ARG A 111 -33.33 -32.37 20.13
CA ARG A 111 -33.87 -31.70 21.32
C ARG A 111 -35.35 -32.08 21.49
N LYS A 112 -35.74 -32.64 22.64
CA LYS A 112 -37.16 -32.85 22.99
C LYS A 112 -37.80 -31.48 23.29
N LYS A 113 -38.95 -31.17 22.68
CA LYS A 113 -39.76 -29.98 23.05
C LYS A 113 -40.30 -30.20 24.47
N SER A 114 -40.06 -29.26 25.37
CA SER A 114 -40.74 -29.24 26.67
C SER A 114 -42.22 -28.94 26.45
N ALA A 115 -43.11 -29.62 27.17
CA ALA A 115 -44.53 -29.26 27.21
C ALA A 115 -44.66 -27.81 27.71
N ALA A 116 -45.61 -27.05 27.14
CA ALA A 116 -45.91 -25.71 27.62
C ALA A 116 -46.25 -25.78 29.11
N ALA A 117 -45.60 -24.96 29.93
CA ALA A 117 -45.99 -24.80 31.33
C ALA A 117 -47.35 -24.10 31.34
N ASN A 118 -48.34 -24.75 31.98
CA ASN A 118 -49.67 -24.19 32.22
C ASN A 118 -49.62 -23.07 33.24
#